data_AF-A0A9D9ACZ2-F1
#
_entry.id   AF-A0A9D9ACZ2-F1
#
_cell.length_a   1.000
_cell.length_b   1.000
_cell.length_c   1.000
_cell.angle_alpha   90.00
_cell.angle_beta   90.00
_cell.angle_gamma   90.00
#
_symmetry.space_group_name_H-M   'P 1'
#
loop_
_entity.id
_entity.type
_entity.pdbx_description
1 polymer ?
#
loop_
_entity_poly.entity_id
_entity_poly.type
_entity_poly.pdbx_seq_one_letter_code
_entity_poly.pdbx_strand_id
1 'polypeptide(L)' 'MITDYTGEQGLVPGAYVRHPDAPDWGIGQVQSCVGTRVTVNFEDRGKVLIDTAVVGLVAADAEIDV' A
#
# COMPACT_ATOMS: atom_id res chain seq x y z
N MET A 1 24.06 -10.83 12.48
CA MET A 1 23.08 -9.74 12.29
C MET A 1 21.99 -10.32 11.42
N ILE A 2 20.86 -10.66 12.03
CA ILE A 2 19.71 -11.23 11.32
C ILE A 2 18.88 -10.03 10.88
N THR A 3 18.86 -9.74 9.57
CA THR A 3 17.77 -8.96 9.00
C THR A 3 16.77 -9.97 8.51
N ASP A 4 15.74 -10.16 9.31
CA ASP A 4 14.59 -10.98 8.99
C ASP A 4 13.82 -10.26 7.86
N TYR A 5 14.10 -10.65 6.60
CA TYR A 5 13.28 -10.32 5.44
C TYR A 5 12.16 -11.36 5.33
N THR A 6 11.29 -11.45 6.33
CA THR A 6 10.08 -12.26 6.18
C THR A 6 9.14 -11.47 5.29
N GLY A 7 9.07 -11.88 4.02
CA GLY A 7 8.23 -11.32 2.96
C GLY A 7 6.74 -11.56 3.16
N GLU A 8 6.23 -11.18 4.33
CA GLU A 8 4.80 -10.96 4.53
C GLU A 8 4.53 -9.49 4.23
N GLN A 9 4.47 -9.15 2.94
CA GLN A 9 4.05 -7.83 2.44
C GLN A 9 2.55 -7.64 2.72
N GLY A 10 2.18 -7.62 4.01
CA GLY A 10 0.89 -7.15 4.47
C GLY A 10 0.74 -5.66 4.18
N LEU A 11 -0.47 -5.14 4.26
CA LEU A 11 -0.77 -3.71 4.16
C LEU A 11 -0.23 -2.96 5.39
N VAL A 12 1.09 -2.93 5.54
CA VAL A 12 1.80 -2.33 6.66
C VAL A 12 2.21 -0.91 6.30
N PRO A 13 2.36 0.01 7.29
CA PRO A 13 2.91 1.33 7.03
C PRO A 13 4.26 1.23 6.33
N GLY A 14 4.41 1.96 5.22
CA GLY A 14 5.57 1.93 4.33
C GLY A 14 5.40 1.06 3.07
N ALA A 15 4.42 0.15 3.04
CA ALA A 15 4.13 -0.66 1.86
C ALA A 15 3.56 0.19 0.71
N TYR A 16 3.90 -0.18 -0.51
CA TYR A 16 3.34 0.44 -1.71
C TYR A 16 2.22 -0.41 -2.29
N VAL A 17 1.16 0.26 -2.72
CA VAL A 17 -0.08 -0.35 -3.19
C VAL A 17 -0.63 0.43 -4.38
N ARG A 18 -1.38 -0.25 -5.22
CA ARG A 18 -2.13 0.37 -6.32
C ARG A 18 -3.61 0.07 -6.18
N HIS A 19 -4.43 1.04 -6.57
CA HIS A 19 -5.87 0.84 -6.66
C HIS A 19 -6.23 0.20 -8.01
N PRO A 20 -6.86 -1.00 -8.05
CA PRO A 20 -7.19 -1.67 -9.31
C PRO A 20 -8.23 -0.91 -10.14
N ASP A 21 -9.27 -0.35 -9.50
CA ASP A 21 -10.32 0.43 -10.18
C ASP A 21 -9.93 1.88 -10.50
N ALA A 22 -8.81 2.37 -9.96
CA ALA A 22 -8.37 3.75 -10.14
C ALA A 22 -6.87 3.79 -10.47
N PRO A 23 -6.46 3.27 -11.65
CA PRO A 23 -5.06 3.27 -12.08
C PRO A 23 -4.50 4.68 -12.25
N ASP A 24 -5.36 5.68 -12.49
CA ASP A 24 -5.00 7.10 -12.64
C ASP A 24 -4.44 7.71 -11.35
N TRP A 25 -4.76 7.15 -10.17
CA TRP A 25 -4.26 7.66 -8.89
C TRP A 25 -2.76 7.41 -8.68
N GLY A 26 -2.14 6.57 -9.52
CA GLY A 26 -0.73 6.22 -9.43
C GLY A 26 -0.42 5.24 -8.30
N ILE A 27 0.85 5.21 -7.89
CA ILE A 27 1.28 4.39 -6.75
C ILE A 27 0.87 5.10 -5.46
N GLY A 28 0.39 4.31 -4.51
CA GLY A 28 0.03 4.77 -3.18
C GLY A 28 0.91 4.16 -2.12
N GLN A 29 1.36 4.97 -1.16
CA GLN A 29 2.09 4.47 0.00
C GLN A 29 1.16 4.36 1.20
N VAL A 30 1.13 3.20 1.84
CA VAL A 30 0.40 2.97 3.09
C VAL A 30 1.05 3.80 4.19
N GLN A 31 0.32 4.76 4.74
CA GLN A 31 0.76 5.58 5.87
C GLN A 31 0.39 4.91 7.21
N SER A 32 -0.75 4.22 7.26
CA SER A 32 -1.23 3.55 8.48
C SER A 32 -2.30 2.51 8.13
N CYS A 33 -2.37 1.43 8.91
CA CYS A 33 -3.40 0.41 8.81
C CYS A 33 -4.07 0.18 10.17
N VAL A 34 -5.40 0.28 10.22
CA VAL A 34 -6.19 0.04 11.42
C VAL A 34 -7.29 -0.96 11.08
N GLY A 35 -7.04 -2.23 11.39
CA GLY A 35 -7.91 -3.34 10.98
C GLY A 35 -8.01 -3.42 9.45
N THR A 36 -9.22 -3.27 8.91
CA THR A 36 -9.48 -3.27 7.47
C THR A 36 -9.32 -1.88 6.84
N ARG A 37 -9.16 -0.82 7.65
CA ARG A 37 -9.06 0.55 7.14
C ARG A 37 -7.60 0.94 7.01
N VAL A 38 -7.18 1.18 5.77
CA VAL A 38 -5.80 1.51 5.43
C VAL A 38 -5.76 2.91 4.85
N THR A 39 -4.97 3.79 5.45
CA THR A 39 -4.73 5.13 4.92
C THR A 39 -3.57 5.06 3.95
N VAL A 40 -3.82 5.38 2.69
CA VAL A 40 -2.84 5.35 1.61
C VAL A 40 -2.70 6.76 1.05
N ASN A 41 -1.47 7.22 0.88
CA ASN A 41 -1.19 8.46 0.16
C ASN A 41 -0.81 8.13 -1.28
N PHE A 42 -1.73 8.39 -2.21
CA PHE A 42 -1.54 8.26 -3.65
C PHE A 42 -0.87 9.51 -4.20
N GLU A 43 0.00 9.34 -5.20
CA GLU A 43 0.76 10.45 -5.80
C GLU A 43 -0.15 11.49 -6.46
N ASP A 44 -1.13 11.04 -7.25
CA ASP A 44 -1.99 11.97 -8.01
C ASP A 44 -3.23 12.41 -7.22
N ARG A 45 -3.73 11.53 -6.33
CA ARG A 45 -4.97 11.76 -5.56
C ARG A 45 -4.74 12.31 -4.16
N GLY A 46 -3.55 12.12 -3.59
CA GLY A 46 -3.24 12.45 -2.19
C GLY A 46 -3.72 11.38 -1.20
N LYS A 47 -3.95 11.79 0.05
CA LYS A 47 -4.31 10.87 1.15
C LYS A 47 -5.75 10.39 1.06
N VAL A 48 -5.93 9.08 0.91
CA VAL A 48 -7.23 8.40 0.81
C VAL A 48 -7.30 7.28 1.83
N LEU A 49 -8.47 7.14 2.47
CA LEU A 49 -8.77 6.01 3.34
C LEU A 49 -9.43 4.90 2.50
N ILE A 50 -8.80 3.73 2.44
CA ILE A 50 -9.28 2.56 1.72
C ILE A 50 -9.73 1.51 2.74
N ASP A 51 -10.89 0.90 2.51
CA ASP A 51 -11.34 -0.25 3.29
C ASP A 51 -11.02 -1.54 2.53
N THR A 52 -10.06 -2.30 3.03
CA THR A 52 -9.53 -3.50 2.38
C THR A 52 -10.42 -4.72 2.56
N ALA A 53 -11.49 -4.62 3.34
CA ALA A 53 -12.57 -5.61 3.32
C ALA A 53 -13.50 -5.44 2.10
N VAL A 54 -13.51 -4.25 1.49
CA VAL A 54 -14.35 -3.94 0.32
C VAL A 54 -13.51 -3.90 -0.95
N VAL A 55 -12.32 -3.30 -0.88
CA VAL A 55 -11.44 -3.10 -2.04
C VAL A 55 -10.13 -3.85 -1.82
N GLY A 56 -9.87 -4.86 -2.66
CA GLY A 56 -8.60 -5.57 -2.69
C GLY A 56 -7.50 -4.71 -3.33
N LEU A 57 -6.72 -4.01 -2.51
CA LEU A 57 -5.54 -3.30 -3.00
C LEU A 57 -4.49 -4.29 -3.51
N VAL A 58 -3.84 -3.96 -4.62
CA VAL A 58 -2.77 -4.77 -5.19
C VAL A 58 -1.46 -4.23 -4.65
N ALA A 59 -0.64 -5.09 -4.04
CA ALA A 59 0.71 -4.74 -3.65
C ALA A 59 1.48 -4.28 -4.89
N ALA A 60 1.97 -3.05 -4.87
CA ALA A 60 2.88 -2.56 -5.88
C ALA A 60 4.28 -2.81 -5.33
N ASP A 61 5.07 -3.63 -6.01
CA ASP A 61 6.50 -3.67 -5.75
C ASP A 61 7.03 -2.32 -6.25
N ALA A 62 7.27 -1.38 -5.33
CA ALA A 62 8.18 -0.29 -5.64
C ALA A 62 9.52 -0.98 -5.72
N GLU A 63 9.96 -1.31 -6.93
CA GLU A 63 11.27 -1.90 -7.19
C GLU A 63 12.29 -1.11 -6.37
N ILE A 64 12.75 -1.70 -5.26
CA ILE A 64 13.90 -1.19 -4.54
C ILE A 64 15.08 -1.58 -5.43
N ASP A 65 15.37 -0.72 -6.41
CA ASP A 65 16.62 -0.78 -7.16
C ASP A 65 17.74 -0.65 -6.12
N VAL A 66 18.45 -1.76 -5.95
CA VAL A 66 19.50 -2.02 -4.95
C VAL A 66 20.80 -1.30 -5.29
#